data_AF-L0R3K7-F1
#
_entry.id   AF-L0R3K7-F1
#
_cell.length_a   1.000
_cell.length_b   1.000
_cell.length_c   1.000
_cell.angle_alpha   90.00
_cell.angle_beta   90.00
_cell.angle_gamma   90.00
#
_symmetry.space_group_name_H-M   'P 1'
#
loop_
_entity.id
_entity.type
_entity.pdbx_description
1 polymer ?
#
loop_
_entity_poly.entity_id
_entity_poly.type
_entity_poly.pdbx_seq_one_letter_code
_entity_poly.pdbx_strand_id
1 'polypeptide(L)'
;TMAHWSHTLNAEIMQLHHSKHHATYVNNLDVTEEKYQEALAKGDVTAQVALQPALKFNGGGHINHTIFWTNLSPNGGGEPRGELMEAIKLDFGSFQKMKEKMSAATVAVQGSGWGWLGYDKESGRLRIAACANQDPLHGTTGLIPLLGIDVWEHAYYL
;
A
#
# COMPACT_ATOMS: atom_id res chain seq x y z
N THR A 1 13.08 -6.44 16.03
CA THR A 1 12.49 -7.11 17.22
C THR A 1 11.00 -6.81 17.26
N MET A 2 10.15 -7.82 17.03
CA MET A 2 8.68 -7.66 16.84
C MET A 2 7.89 -7.37 18.14
N ALA A 3 8.57 -7.18 19.27
CA ALA A 3 7.98 -7.06 20.60
C ALA A 3 7.47 -5.66 20.99
N HIS A 4 7.53 -4.66 20.10
CA HIS A 4 7.28 -3.26 20.47
C HIS A 4 5.93 -2.67 20.03
N TRP A 5 5.02 -3.46 19.46
CA TRP A 5 3.73 -2.96 18.92
C TRP A 5 2.53 -3.06 19.86
N SER A 6 2.74 -3.55 21.08
CA SER A 6 1.73 -4.22 21.92
C SER A 6 0.49 -3.42 22.34
N HIS A 7 0.40 -2.12 22.06
CA HIS A 7 -0.74 -1.28 22.46
C HIS A 7 -1.63 -0.84 21.30
N THR A 8 -1.21 -1.05 20.04
CA THR A 8 -1.95 -0.55 18.86
C THR A 8 -2.07 -1.59 17.75
N LEU A 9 -1.11 -2.51 17.61
CA LEU A 9 -1.15 -3.61 16.65
C LEU A 9 -0.73 -4.92 17.33
N ASN A 10 -1.56 -5.95 17.21
CA ASN A 10 -1.30 -7.28 17.76
C ASN A 10 -0.03 -7.88 17.11
N ALA A 11 0.89 -8.38 17.94
CA ALA A 11 2.14 -9.00 17.47
C ALA A 11 1.89 -10.21 16.56
N GLU A 12 0.84 -10.99 16.82
CA GLU A 12 0.44 -12.13 15.98
C GLU A 12 -0.01 -11.69 14.60
N ILE A 13 -0.82 -10.62 14.50
CA ILE A 13 -1.18 -9.99 13.22
C ILE A 13 0.10 -9.62 12.45
N MET A 14 0.99 -8.85 13.08
CA MET A 14 2.21 -8.37 12.42
C MET A 14 3.11 -9.51 11.94
N GLN A 15 3.21 -10.58 12.74
CA GLN A 15 3.97 -11.76 12.38
C GLN A 15 3.36 -12.48 11.17
N LEU A 16 2.05 -12.72 11.16
CA LEU A 16 1.36 -13.37 10.04
C LEU A 16 1.38 -12.50 8.78
N HIS A 17 1.11 -11.22 8.92
CA HIS A 17 1.07 -10.23 7.85
C HIS A 17 2.42 -10.13 7.11
N HIS A 18 3.53 -10.14 7.84
CA HIS A 18 4.86 -10.18 7.23
C HIS A 18 5.26 -11.58 6.74
N SER A 19 5.29 -12.58 7.63
CA SER A 19 5.91 -13.88 7.35
C SER A 19 5.07 -14.81 6.46
N LYS A 20 3.76 -14.53 6.32
CA LYS A 20 2.86 -15.30 5.46
C LYS A 20 2.35 -14.47 4.29
N HIS A 21 1.64 -13.37 4.55
CA HIS A 21 0.99 -12.61 3.47
C HIS A 21 2.01 -11.93 2.56
N HIS A 22 2.91 -11.10 3.10
CA HIS A 22 3.95 -10.45 2.31
C HIS A 22 4.88 -11.47 1.63
N ALA A 23 5.32 -12.51 2.35
CA ALA A 23 6.13 -13.57 1.78
C ALA A 23 5.47 -14.29 0.59
N THR A 24 4.14 -14.50 0.65
CA THR A 24 3.39 -15.12 -0.45
C THR A 24 3.38 -14.23 -1.69
N TYR A 25 3.22 -12.90 -1.52
CA TYR A 25 3.29 -11.97 -2.64
C TYR A 25 4.66 -11.98 -3.32
N VAL A 26 5.75 -11.99 -2.54
CA VAL A 26 7.12 -12.04 -3.08
C VAL A 26 7.34 -13.33 -3.87
N ASN A 27 7.06 -14.49 -3.26
CA ASN A 27 7.28 -15.79 -3.92
C ASN A 27 6.48 -15.91 -5.23
N ASN A 28 5.23 -15.45 -5.25
CA ASN A 28 4.39 -15.52 -6.45
C ASN A 28 4.77 -14.47 -7.49
N LEU A 29 5.33 -13.33 -7.08
CA LEU A 29 5.87 -12.33 -8.00
C LEU A 29 7.06 -12.92 -8.76
N ASP A 30 8.03 -13.53 -8.07
CA ASP A 30 9.20 -14.15 -8.70
C ASP A 30 8.80 -15.16 -9.79
N VAL A 31 7.86 -16.06 -9.45
CA VAL A 31 7.32 -17.05 -10.40
C VAL A 31 6.59 -16.39 -11.57
N THR A 32 5.88 -15.29 -11.33
CA THR A 32 5.14 -14.59 -12.38
C THR A 32 6.09 -13.86 -13.33
N GLU A 33 7.14 -13.22 -12.80
CA GLU A 33 8.16 -12.54 -13.60
C GLU A 33 8.92 -13.52 -14.48
N GLU A 34 9.34 -14.68 -13.96
CA GLU A 34 10.00 -15.73 -14.76
C GLU A 34 9.14 -16.16 -15.97
N LYS A 35 7.86 -16.44 -15.73
CA LYS A 35 6.90 -16.81 -16.79
C LYS A 35 6.67 -15.68 -17.78
N TYR A 36 6.62 -14.44 -17.30
CA TYR A 36 6.43 -13.28 -18.16
C TYR A 36 7.65 -13.07 -19.07
N GLN A 37 8.87 -13.25 -18.55
CA GLN A 37 10.10 -13.18 -19.34
C GLN A 37 10.15 -14.26 -20.42
N GLU A 38 9.74 -15.49 -20.10
CA GLU A 38 9.64 -16.57 -21.09
C GLU A 38 8.63 -16.22 -22.20
N ALA A 39 7.45 -15.72 -21.82
CA ALA A 39 6.42 -15.31 -22.78
C ALA A 39 6.89 -14.14 -23.66
N LEU A 40 7.62 -13.19 -23.09
CA LEU A 40 8.23 -12.06 -23.81
C LEU A 40 9.28 -12.54 -24.81
N ALA A 41 10.19 -13.43 -24.39
CA ALA A 41 11.24 -13.98 -25.25
C ALA A 41 10.69 -14.77 -26.45
N LYS A 42 9.51 -15.39 -26.30
CA LYS A 42 8.82 -16.12 -27.37
C LYS A 42 7.92 -15.23 -28.24
N GLY A 43 7.72 -13.96 -27.85
CA GLY A 43 6.71 -13.10 -28.48
C GLY A 43 5.27 -13.59 -28.27
N ASP A 44 5.02 -14.41 -27.23
CA ASP A 44 3.70 -14.92 -26.90
C ASP A 44 2.89 -13.84 -26.16
N VAL A 45 2.22 -13.00 -26.94
CA VAL A 45 1.38 -11.91 -26.42
C VAL A 45 0.19 -12.45 -25.63
N THR A 46 -0.34 -13.62 -25.98
CA THR A 46 -1.47 -14.24 -25.28
C THR A 46 -1.07 -14.59 -23.84
N ALA A 47 0.09 -15.24 -23.66
CA ALA A 47 0.61 -15.56 -22.33
C ALA A 47 0.95 -14.30 -21.53
N GLN A 48 1.55 -13.29 -22.15
CA GLN A 48 1.84 -12.01 -21.50
C GLN A 48 0.57 -11.36 -20.94
N VAL A 49 -0.49 -11.25 -21.74
CA VAL A 49 -1.78 -10.67 -21.33
C VAL A 49 -2.41 -11.51 -20.20
N ALA A 50 -2.38 -12.84 -20.31
CA ALA A 50 -2.93 -13.74 -19.29
C ALA A 50 -2.22 -13.64 -17.92
N LEU A 51 -0.95 -13.23 -17.89
CA LEU A 51 -0.16 -13.09 -16.66
C LEU A 51 -0.36 -11.72 -15.96
N GLN A 52 -0.92 -10.73 -16.63
CA GLN A 52 -1.09 -9.38 -16.08
C GLN A 52 -1.84 -9.34 -14.73
N PRO A 53 -2.94 -10.10 -14.51
CA PRO A 53 -3.62 -10.10 -13.21
C PRO A 53 -2.73 -10.57 -12.07
N ALA A 54 -1.93 -11.63 -12.28
CA ALA A 54 -1.01 -12.16 -11.28
C ALA A 54 0.14 -11.18 -11.01
N LEU A 55 0.65 -10.54 -12.05
CA LEU A 55 1.73 -9.55 -11.93
C LEU A 55 1.24 -8.34 -11.14
N LYS A 56 0.06 -7.81 -11.47
CA LYS A 56 -0.55 -6.68 -10.77
C LYS A 56 -0.82 -7.02 -9.30
N PHE A 57 -1.38 -8.20 -9.02
CA PHE A 57 -1.76 -8.58 -7.67
C PHE A 57 -0.54 -8.87 -6.76
N ASN A 58 0.40 -9.70 -7.21
CA ASN A 58 1.56 -10.07 -6.41
C ASN A 58 2.60 -8.95 -6.37
N GLY A 59 2.86 -8.31 -7.52
CA GLY A 59 3.75 -7.15 -7.60
C GLY A 59 3.23 -5.97 -6.80
N GLY A 60 1.94 -5.66 -6.95
CA GLY A 60 1.26 -4.65 -6.14
C GLY A 60 1.31 -4.98 -4.64
N GLY A 61 1.07 -6.25 -4.28
CA GLY A 61 1.14 -6.70 -2.89
C GLY A 61 2.53 -6.49 -2.30
N HIS A 62 3.58 -6.86 -3.03
CA HIS A 62 4.97 -6.64 -2.60
C HIS A 62 5.29 -5.14 -2.43
N ILE A 63 4.92 -4.30 -3.42
CA ILE A 63 5.15 -2.85 -3.37
C ILE A 63 4.45 -2.23 -2.15
N ASN A 64 3.15 -2.51 -1.98
CA ASN A 64 2.34 -1.91 -0.93
C ASN A 64 2.85 -2.28 0.45
N HIS A 65 3.15 -3.56 0.69
CA HIS A 65 3.63 -4.03 1.99
C HIS A 65 5.05 -3.53 2.29
N THR A 66 5.93 -3.46 1.28
CA THR A 66 7.27 -2.88 1.45
C THR A 66 7.20 -1.45 1.94
N ILE A 67 6.27 -0.64 1.40
CA ILE A 67 6.03 0.73 1.88
C ILE A 67 5.41 0.73 3.28
N PHE A 68 4.38 -0.09 3.49
CA PHE A 68 3.66 -0.19 4.76
C PHE A 68 4.59 -0.43 5.96
N TRP A 69 5.54 -1.36 5.85
CA TRP A 69 6.48 -1.64 6.94
C TRP A 69 7.36 -0.43 7.30
N THR A 70 7.67 0.44 6.33
CA THR A 70 8.43 1.67 6.57
C THR A 70 7.58 2.82 7.10
N ASN A 71 6.26 2.77 6.90
CA ASN A 71 5.32 3.76 7.42
C ASN A 71 5.01 3.57 8.91
N LEU A 72 5.27 2.38 9.44
CA LEU A 72 5.06 2.07 10.85
C LEU A 72 6.36 2.24 11.64
N SER A 73 6.25 2.81 12.84
CA SER A 73 7.35 2.81 13.83
C SER A 73 6.80 2.60 15.24
N PRO A 74 7.46 1.81 16.10
CA PRO A 74 7.06 1.67 17.51
C PRO A 74 7.19 2.99 18.29
N ASN A 75 8.03 3.90 17.78
CA ASN A 75 8.20 5.26 18.30
C ASN A 75 7.56 6.31 17.39
N GLY A 76 6.66 5.87 16.50
CA GLY A 76 5.92 6.74 15.58
C GLY A 76 4.74 7.44 16.26
N GLY A 77 3.85 7.98 15.43
CA GLY A 77 2.67 8.74 15.88
C GLY A 77 2.95 10.22 16.07
N GLY A 78 1.99 10.92 16.68
CA GLY A 78 1.98 12.38 16.75
C GLY A 78 1.62 13.03 15.41
N GLU A 79 2.09 14.26 15.20
CA GLU A 79 1.86 15.02 13.97
C GLU A 79 3.16 15.20 13.17
N PRO A 80 3.10 15.22 11.83
CA PRO A 80 4.27 15.56 11.02
C PRO A 80 4.71 17.02 11.28
N ARG A 81 5.93 17.35 10.85
CA ARG A 81 6.52 18.69 11.01
C ARG A 81 7.09 19.19 9.69
N GLY A 82 7.42 20.48 9.64
CA GLY A 82 8.05 21.10 8.48
C GLY A 82 7.14 21.10 7.25
N GLU A 83 7.76 20.96 6.08
CA GLU A 83 7.09 21.09 4.77
C GLU A 83 5.89 20.15 4.60
N LEU A 84 5.96 18.93 5.15
CA LEU A 84 4.84 18.00 5.09
C LEU A 84 3.60 18.51 5.84
N MET A 85 3.78 19.10 7.03
CA MET A 85 2.66 19.68 7.78
C MET A 85 2.07 20.89 7.06
N GLU A 86 2.90 21.74 6.47
CA GLU A 86 2.42 22.89 5.71
C GLU A 86 1.68 22.47 4.43
N ALA A 87 2.16 21.46 3.71
CA ALA A 87 1.44 20.85 2.59
C ALA A 87 0.08 20.26 3.01
N ILE A 88 0.02 19.57 4.17
CA ILE A 88 -1.22 19.04 4.71
C ILE A 88 -2.23 20.15 5.03
N LYS A 89 -1.80 21.23 5.69
CA LYS A 89 -2.66 22.38 5.97
C LYS A 89 -3.15 23.05 4.68
N LEU A 90 -2.27 23.18 3.70
CA LEU A 90 -2.58 23.79 2.42
C LEU A 90 -3.63 22.98 1.64
N ASP A 91 -3.51 21.66 1.59
CA ASP A 91 -4.36 20.80 0.75
C ASP A 91 -5.63 20.30 1.45
N PHE A 92 -5.60 20.14 2.78
CA PHE A 92 -6.72 19.59 3.56
C PHE A 92 -7.27 20.56 4.61
N GLY A 93 -6.65 21.73 4.78
CA GLY A 93 -7.03 22.75 5.77
C GLY A 93 -6.46 22.51 7.17
N SER A 94 -6.35 21.25 7.60
CA SER A 94 -5.68 20.88 8.85
C SER A 94 -5.28 19.40 8.87
N PHE A 95 -4.37 19.02 9.76
CA PHE A 95 -4.00 17.61 9.98
C PHE A 95 -5.20 16.77 10.39
N GLN A 96 -6.08 17.31 11.23
CA GLN A 96 -7.30 16.64 11.66
C GLN A 96 -8.25 16.36 10.48
N LYS A 97 -8.47 17.33 9.60
CA LYS A 97 -9.29 17.14 8.39
C LYS A 97 -8.67 16.15 7.41
N MET A 98 -7.34 16.11 7.30
CA MET A 98 -6.65 15.09 6.50
C MET A 98 -6.91 13.69 7.07
N LYS A 99 -6.75 13.49 8.38
CA LYS A 99 -7.07 12.21 9.05
C LYS A 99 -8.51 11.79 8.82
N GLU A 100 -9.47 12.70 8.99
CA GLU A 100 -10.90 12.42 8.75
C GLU A 100 -11.16 11.95 7.32
N LYS A 101 -10.59 12.64 6.33
CA LYS A 101 -10.70 12.25 4.92
C LYS A 101 -10.02 10.91 4.63
N MET A 102 -8.85 10.67 5.22
CA MET A 102 -8.12 9.42 5.07
C MET A 102 -8.92 8.26 5.65
N SER A 103 -9.42 8.39 6.87
CA SER A 103 -10.27 7.39 7.53
C SER A 103 -11.57 7.13 6.76
N ALA A 104 -12.22 8.18 6.26
CA ALA A 104 -13.42 8.01 5.44
C ALA A 104 -13.13 7.24 4.15
N ALA A 105 -12.01 7.53 3.48
CA ALA A 105 -11.62 6.84 2.26
C ALA A 105 -11.23 5.38 2.51
N THR A 106 -10.51 5.08 3.60
CA THR A 106 -10.10 3.71 3.94
C THR A 106 -11.30 2.85 4.35
N VAL A 107 -12.22 3.38 5.17
CA VAL A 107 -13.41 2.65 5.64
C VAL A 107 -14.41 2.39 4.51
N ALA A 108 -14.47 3.26 3.51
CA ALA A 108 -15.37 3.11 2.38
C ALA A 108 -14.92 2.05 1.35
N VAL A 109 -13.73 1.44 1.53
CA VAL A 109 -13.26 0.35 0.67
C VAL A 109 -14.22 -0.84 0.84
N GLN A 110 -14.86 -1.26 -0.26
CA GLN A 110 -15.70 -2.45 -0.29
C GLN A 110 -14.85 -3.66 -0.67
N GLY A 111 -14.79 -4.65 0.23
CA GLY A 111 -13.90 -5.79 0.08
C GLY A 111 -12.47 -5.44 0.52
N SER A 112 -11.48 -6.01 -0.15
CA SER A 112 -10.07 -5.83 0.20
C SER A 112 -9.46 -4.60 -0.48
N GLY A 113 -8.57 -3.89 0.19
CA GLY A 113 -7.88 -2.76 -0.42
C GLY A 113 -7.01 -1.94 0.53
N TRP A 114 -6.68 -0.73 0.07
CA TRP A 114 -5.78 0.20 0.74
C TRP A 114 -6.32 1.63 0.65
N GLY A 115 -6.08 2.43 1.69
CA GLY A 115 -6.13 3.88 1.54
C GLY A 115 -4.73 4.48 1.52
N TRP A 116 -4.57 5.54 0.74
CA TRP A 116 -3.29 6.17 0.48
C TRP A 116 -3.35 7.68 0.62
N LEU A 117 -2.36 8.25 1.31
CA LEU A 117 -1.91 9.61 1.07
C LEU A 117 -0.82 9.55 0.01
N GLY A 118 -1.03 10.23 -1.10
CA GLY A 118 -0.09 10.31 -2.21
C GLY A 118 0.25 11.75 -2.59
N TYR A 119 1.38 11.92 -3.27
CA TYR A 119 1.80 13.18 -3.88
C TYR A 119 1.55 13.14 -5.39
N ASP A 120 0.77 14.10 -5.87
CA ASP A 120 0.53 14.35 -7.28
C ASP A 120 1.63 15.28 -7.81
N LYS A 121 2.53 14.73 -8.63
CA LYS A 121 3.65 15.49 -9.21
C LYS A 121 3.20 16.55 -10.21
N GLU A 122 2.06 16.36 -10.87
CA GLU A 122 1.59 17.30 -11.89
C GLU A 122 1.04 18.57 -11.24
N SER A 123 0.22 18.41 -10.20
CA SER A 123 -0.34 19.56 -9.47
C SER A 123 0.55 20.06 -8.32
N GLY A 124 1.55 19.28 -7.92
CA GLY A 124 2.40 19.56 -6.78
C GLY A 124 1.67 19.50 -5.44
N ARG A 125 0.59 18.71 -5.35
CA ARG A 125 -0.31 18.66 -4.19
C ARG A 125 -0.43 17.25 -3.61
N LEU A 126 -0.82 17.18 -2.34
CA LEU A 126 -1.26 15.96 -1.68
C LEU A 126 -2.67 15.54 -2.15
N ARG A 127 -2.85 14.22 -2.26
CA ARG A 127 -4.11 13.58 -2.64
C ARG A 127 -4.36 12.38 -1.73
N ILE A 128 -5.64 12.13 -1.45
CA ILE A 128 -6.07 10.88 -0.81
C ILE A 128 -6.74 10.04 -1.89
N ALA A 129 -6.37 8.77 -1.96
CA ALA A 129 -6.93 7.79 -2.88
C ALA A 129 -7.18 6.46 -2.16
N ALA A 130 -8.10 5.66 -2.69
CA ALA A 130 -8.29 4.28 -2.28
C ALA A 130 -7.95 3.36 -3.47
N CYS A 131 -7.29 2.25 -3.18
CA CYS A 131 -6.94 1.23 -4.17
C CYS A 131 -7.60 -0.08 -3.81
N ALA A 132 -8.23 -0.73 -4.78
CA ALA A 132 -8.83 -2.04 -4.59
C ALA A 132 -7.77 -3.14 -4.59
N ASN A 133 -8.00 -4.18 -3.81
CA ASN A 133 -7.13 -5.34 -3.69
C ASN A 133 -5.67 -4.94 -3.40
N GLN A 134 -4.74 -5.31 -4.28
CA GLN A 134 -3.32 -4.98 -4.18
C GLN A 134 -2.87 -4.00 -5.26
N ASP A 135 -3.80 -3.33 -5.96
CA ASP A 135 -3.43 -2.37 -7.00
C ASP A 135 -2.50 -1.29 -6.39
N PRO A 136 -1.25 -1.16 -6.87
CA PRO A 136 -0.30 -0.24 -6.26
C PRO A 136 -0.62 1.20 -6.65
N LEU A 137 -0.53 2.13 -5.70
CA LEU A 137 -0.94 3.51 -5.89
C LEU A 137 -0.29 4.14 -7.14
N HIS A 138 1.04 4.16 -7.21
CA HIS A 138 1.76 4.80 -8.31
C HIS A 138 1.50 4.09 -9.65
N GLY A 139 1.54 2.76 -9.68
CA GLY A 139 1.37 1.98 -10.90
C GLY A 139 -0.02 2.07 -11.54
N THR A 140 -1.04 2.47 -10.76
CA THR A 140 -2.43 2.55 -11.24
C THR A 140 -3.01 3.96 -11.29
N THR A 141 -2.43 4.91 -10.54
CA THR A 141 -2.95 6.29 -10.47
C THR A 141 -1.92 7.36 -10.82
N GLY A 142 -0.62 7.02 -10.88
CA GLY A 142 0.45 7.98 -11.05
C GLY A 142 0.82 8.77 -9.78
N LEU A 143 0.09 8.62 -8.67
CA LEU A 143 0.41 9.27 -7.40
C LEU A 143 1.60 8.60 -6.71
N ILE A 144 2.50 9.41 -6.16
CA ILE A 144 3.65 8.89 -5.38
C ILE A 144 3.18 8.53 -3.97
N PRO A 145 3.34 7.29 -3.51
CA PRO A 145 2.87 6.89 -2.18
C PRO A 145 3.71 7.52 -1.07
N LEU A 146 3.04 8.09 -0.07
CA LEU A 146 3.66 8.65 1.13
C LEU A 146 3.28 7.84 2.39
N LEU A 147 1.98 7.58 2.56
CA LEU A 147 1.44 6.79 3.66
C LEU A 147 0.35 5.85 3.15
N GLY A 148 0.51 4.56 3.37
CA GLY A 148 -0.47 3.53 3.06
C GLY A 148 -1.09 2.91 4.30
N ILE A 149 -2.40 2.67 4.27
CA ILE A 149 -3.16 1.96 5.31
C ILE A 149 -3.75 0.71 4.68
N ASP A 150 -3.31 -0.46 5.13
CA ASP A 150 -3.87 -1.75 4.74
C ASP A 150 -5.23 -1.96 5.42
N VAL A 151 -6.28 -2.15 4.62
CA VAL A 151 -7.63 -2.47 5.11
C VAL A 151 -8.12 -3.83 4.62
N TRP A 152 -7.19 -4.73 4.25
CA TRP A 152 -7.49 -6.15 4.17
C TRP A 152 -7.83 -6.71 5.55
N GLU A 153 -8.79 -7.64 5.64
CA GLU A 153 -9.21 -8.23 6.92
C GLU A 153 -8.05 -8.87 7.69
N HIS A 154 -7.05 -9.43 6.99
CA HIS A 154 -5.84 -9.99 7.63
C HIS A 154 -5.02 -8.96 8.42
N ALA A 155 -5.24 -7.66 8.19
CA ALA A 155 -4.49 -6.59 8.83
C ALA A 155 -5.07 -6.19 10.20
N TYR A 156 -6.30 -6.62 10.54
CA TYR A 156 -6.96 -6.16 11.77
C TYR A 156 -7.93 -7.15 12.46
N TYR A 157 -8.31 -8.28 11.84
CA TYR A 157 -9.43 -9.09 12.33
C TYR A 157 -9.09 -10.05 13.50
N LEU A 158 -7.80 -10.34 13.76
CA LEU A 158 -7.37 -11.22 14.87
C LEU A 158 -7.36 -10.49 16.22
#